data_AF-A0A2U0S5J7-F1
#
_entry.id   AF-A0A2U0S5J7-F1
#
_cell.length_a   1.000
_cell.length_b   1.000
_cell.length_c   1.000
_cell.angle_alpha   90.00
_cell.angle_beta   90.00
_cell.angle_gamma   90.00
#
_symmetry.space_group_name_H-M   'P 1'
#
loop_
_entity.id
_entity.type
_entity.pdbx_description
1 polymer ?
#
loop_
_entity_poly.entity_id
_entity_poly.type
_entity_poly.pdbx_seq_one_letter_code
_entity_poly.pdbx_strand_id
1 'polypeptide(L)'
;MSSTTVKLAAIIVAVTIVFSAFNAYLILDRIQVQEQLDAQEEQINELQTALGQLIEQEERISELEIALDELGSQEEQISELQIALDATKDDVEGVSSTLSSLAAQLSSLNQSTATGLAEIETSLKTLAAVTSDLSDLELIVDQMLIQTPEQIYNYAYRSVVLITTPVGQGSGFLFENQNTVVTNYHVVTTQTEIEIEFFDGTRTPATVVGADAYSDVAVLEISGAPSEAEPLTFSDQSVEIGQQVVAIGNPLGLTTSLSVGYISQINRLLDIEPIVVPVLQLDLTVTFGSSGGPLLDLYGNVVGITNAGTDVGFNFAIPVDIVRRVVSSILEDGEYLHPFVGVSIVALTPDIVTILNVLNVDSYQTGLLVMAIFPGYPAEEAGLVPAVSTITPDGFAAYTAMDIILAVDGHSTLTIEDWSAYMEVEVSPGQSVTLTVWRSGETSSVTFTTTERPPYEG
;
A
#
# COMPACT_ATOMS: atom_id res chain seq x y z
N MET A 1 153.11 59.91 65.26
CA MET A 1 152.21 59.52 64.17
C MET A 1 151.23 60.65 63.92
N SER A 2 151.22 61.10 62.66
CA SER A 2 150.22 61.90 61.96
C SER A 2 148.82 61.96 62.61
N SER A 3 148.22 63.15 62.80
CA SER A 3 146.91 63.32 63.49
C SER A 3 145.92 64.29 62.82
N THR A 4 146.25 64.84 61.64
CA THR A 4 145.21 65.28 60.67
C THR A 4 144.20 64.12 60.41
N THR A 5 144.63 62.88 60.64
CA THR A 5 143.86 61.62 60.66
C THR A 5 142.82 61.51 61.79
N VAL A 6 143.01 62.11 62.97
CA VAL A 6 142.09 61.89 64.11
C VAL A 6 140.80 62.71 63.96
N LYS A 7 140.89 63.94 63.43
CA LYS A 7 139.69 64.79 63.19
C LYS A 7 138.82 64.26 62.05
N LEU A 8 139.43 63.62 61.05
CA LEU A 8 138.69 63.04 59.93
C LEU A 8 137.95 61.75 60.35
N ALA A 9 138.57 60.92 61.20
CA ALA A 9 137.96 59.69 61.70
C ALA A 9 136.69 59.94 62.54
N ALA A 10 136.69 60.97 63.39
CA ALA A 10 135.54 61.26 64.25
C ALA A 10 134.30 61.72 63.47
N ILE A 11 134.47 62.51 62.40
CA ILE A 11 133.35 62.97 61.55
C ILE A 11 132.77 61.79 60.76
N ILE A 12 133.63 60.90 60.26
CA ILE A 12 133.19 59.69 59.53
C ILE A 12 132.36 58.78 60.45
N VAL A 13 132.75 58.60 61.71
CA VAL A 13 131.98 57.79 62.67
C VAL A 13 130.59 58.39 62.93
N ALA A 14 130.49 59.71 63.13
CA ALA A 14 129.20 60.36 63.36
C ALA A 14 128.27 60.25 62.16
N VAL A 15 128.79 60.46 60.94
CA VAL A 15 128.00 60.32 59.70
C VAL A 15 127.55 58.87 59.50
N THR A 16 128.41 57.89 59.79
CA THR A 16 128.07 56.46 59.67
C THR A 16 126.95 56.04 60.64
N ILE A 17 126.96 56.55 61.88
CA ILE A 17 125.92 56.25 62.87
C ILE A 17 124.58 56.85 62.46
N VAL A 18 124.56 58.10 62.00
CA VAL A 18 123.32 58.76 61.53
C VAL A 18 122.77 58.04 60.30
N PHE A 19 123.64 57.65 59.35
CA PHE A 19 123.23 56.93 58.16
C PHE A 19 122.68 55.54 58.49
N SER A 20 123.31 54.83 59.44
CA SER A 20 122.83 53.54 59.95
C SER A 20 121.47 53.64 60.64
N ALA A 21 121.28 54.67 61.48
CA ALA A 21 120.01 54.88 62.18
C ALA A 21 118.89 55.24 61.20
N PHE A 22 119.19 56.06 60.18
CA PHE A 22 118.25 56.40 59.11
C PHE A 22 117.88 55.17 58.27
N ASN A 23 118.85 54.33 57.92
CA ASN A 23 118.58 53.07 57.19
C ASN A 23 117.74 52.10 58.01
N ALA A 24 118.02 51.96 59.31
CA ALA A 24 117.25 51.11 60.20
C ALA A 24 115.80 51.60 60.35
N TYR A 25 115.59 52.92 60.43
CA TYR A 25 114.25 53.51 60.43
C TYR A 25 113.50 53.25 59.13
N LEU A 26 114.16 53.42 57.97
CA LEU A 26 113.56 53.12 56.66
C LEU A 26 113.20 51.63 56.49
N ILE A 27 113.98 50.72 57.09
CA ILE A 27 113.69 49.27 57.07
C ILE A 27 112.49 48.96 57.96
N LEU A 28 112.43 49.50 59.18
CA LEU A 28 111.30 49.30 60.09
C LEU A 28 110.00 49.89 59.54
N ASP A 29 110.07 51.09 58.96
CA ASP A 29 108.94 51.74 58.28
C ASP A 29 108.46 50.88 57.10
N ARG A 30 109.38 50.32 56.31
CA ARG A 30 109.02 49.36 55.24
C ARG A 30 108.36 48.08 55.75
N ILE A 31 108.84 47.50 56.84
CA ILE A 31 108.27 46.27 57.41
C ILE A 31 106.86 46.55 57.93
N GLN A 32 106.67 47.68 58.61
CA GLN A 32 105.38 48.08 59.15
C GLN A 32 104.36 48.37 58.03
N VAL A 33 104.82 48.97 56.91
CA VAL A 33 104.03 49.14 55.70
C VAL A 33 103.72 47.80 55.03
N GLN A 34 104.66 46.84 55.01
CA GLN A 34 104.44 45.51 54.44
C GLN A 34 103.44 44.69 55.24
N GLU A 35 103.52 44.67 56.57
CA GLU A 35 102.50 44.01 57.41
C GLU A 35 101.12 44.62 57.21
N GLN A 36 101.03 45.94 57.06
CA GLN A 36 99.76 46.60 56.72
C GLN A 36 99.24 46.21 55.33
N LEU A 37 100.14 46.04 54.35
CA LEU A 37 99.78 45.60 52.99
C LEU A 37 99.30 44.15 52.98
N ASP A 38 100.01 43.24 53.66
CA ASP A 38 99.63 41.82 53.73
C ASP A 38 98.28 41.65 54.45
N ALA A 39 98.04 42.38 55.54
CA ALA A 39 96.75 42.40 56.22
C ALA A 39 95.63 42.99 55.35
N GLN A 40 95.94 44.00 54.52
CA GLN A 40 94.99 44.52 53.53
C GLN A 40 94.72 43.51 52.42
N GLU A 41 95.72 42.75 51.96
CA GLU A 41 95.55 41.72 50.94
C GLU A 41 94.68 40.56 51.43
N GLU A 42 94.85 40.13 52.69
CA GLU A 42 93.98 39.15 53.32
C GLU A 42 92.53 39.65 53.43
N GLN A 43 92.34 40.91 53.89
CA GLN A 43 91.02 41.55 53.89
C GLN A 43 90.41 41.65 52.49
N ILE A 44 91.22 41.93 51.46
CA ILE A 44 90.77 41.97 50.06
C ILE A 44 90.31 40.58 49.61
N ASN A 45 91.03 39.50 49.94
CA ASN A 45 90.65 38.15 49.57
C ASN A 45 89.36 37.68 50.29
N GLU A 46 89.21 38.03 51.57
CA GLU A 46 87.95 37.79 52.30
C GLU A 46 86.79 38.58 51.68
N LEU A 47 87.01 39.85 51.35
CA LEU A 47 86.01 40.69 50.67
C LEU A 47 85.66 40.16 49.27
N GLN A 48 86.62 39.65 48.51
CA GLN A 48 86.37 39.02 47.21
C GLN A 48 85.54 37.74 47.34
N THR A 49 85.81 36.93 48.37
CA THR A 49 85.03 35.71 48.64
C THR A 49 83.61 36.07 49.06
N ALA A 50 83.44 37.05 49.95
CA ALA A 50 82.14 37.56 50.35
C ALA A 50 81.37 38.18 49.16
N LEU A 51 82.07 38.89 48.27
CA LEU A 51 81.49 39.43 47.04
C LEU A 51 81.02 38.30 46.10
N GLY A 52 81.80 37.23 45.95
CA GLY A 52 81.39 36.05 45.18
C GLY A 52 80.12 35.39 45.73
N GLN A 53 80.02 35.24 47.06
CA GLN A 53 78.82 34.74 47.71
C GLN A 53 77.60 35.67 47.54
N LEU A 54 77.83 36.99 47.56
CA LEU A 54 76.76 37.97 47.32
C LEU A 54 76.26 37.92 45.88
N ILE A 55 77.14 37.74 44.90
CA ILE A 55 76.76 37.56 43.48
C ILE A 55 75.91 36.29 43.32
N GLU A 56 76.31 35.17 43.93
CA GLU A 56 75.52 33.93 43.90
C GLU A 56 74.16 34.10 44.60
N GLN A 57 74.10 34.87 45.69
CA GLN A 57 72.83 35.22 46.33
C GLN A 57 71.96 36.11 45.44
N GLU A 58 72.54 37.06 44.71
CA GLU A 58 71.83 37.92 43.76
C GLU A 58 71.23 37.08 42.62
N GLU A 59 71.97 36.11 42.08
CA GLU A 59 71.45 35.15 41.10
C GLU A 59 70.28 34.31 41.66
N ARG A 60 70.40 33.78 42.89
CA ARG A 60 69.30 33.02 43.53
C ARG A 60 68.09 33.89 43.83
N ILE A 61 68.29 35.17 44.19
CA ILE A 61 67.18 36.11 44.37
C ILE A 61 66.48 36.33 43.04
N SER A 62 67.23 36.51 41.95
CA SER A 62 66.63 36.65 40.60
C SER A 62 65.84 35.41 40.18
N GLU A 63 66.33 34.19 40.46
CA GLU A 63 65.58 32.96 40.21
C GLU A 63 64.29 32.87 41.04
N LEU A 64 64.34 33.29 42.31
CA LEU A 64 63.17 33.32 43.20
C LEU A 64 62.15 34.38 42.79
N GLU A 65 62.59 35.53 42.28
CA GLU A 65 61.70 36.56 41.72
C GLU A 65 60.94 36.02 40.49
N ILE A 66 61.62 35.32 39.59
CA ILE A 66 60.97 34.66 38.45
C ILE A 66 59.94 33.61 38.92
N ALA A 67 60.31 32.76 39.89
CA ALA A 67 59.39 31.77 40.44
C ALA A 67 58.18 32.41 41.16
N LEU A 68 58.36 33.58 41.78
CA LEU A 68 57.29 34.34 42.41
C LEU A 68 56.32 34.92 41.38
N ASP A 69 56.84 35.45 40.27
CA ASP A 69 56.01 35.92 39.14
C ASP A 69 55.21 34.75 38.51
N GLU A 70 55.83 33.57 38.36
CA GLU A 70 55.14 32.37 37.88
C GLU A 70 54.01 31.93 38.85
N LEU A 71 54.25 31.98 40.17
CA LEU A 71 53.23 31.69 41.18
C LEU A 71 52.09 32.72 41.14
N GLY A 72 52.40 34.01 40.92
CA GLY A 72 51.40 35.05 40.73
C GLY A 72 50.49 34.77 39.52
N SER A 73 51.07 34.34 38.40
CA SER A 73 50.29 33.94 37.22
C SER A 73 49.44 32.69 37.48
N GLN A 74 49.94 31.72 38.26
CA GLN A 74 49.15 30.55 38.66
C GLN A 74 47.98 30.91 39.58
N GLU A 75 48.15 31.87 40.49
CA GLU A 75 47.08 32.35 41.37
C GLU A 75 45.96 33.02 40.56
N GLU A 76 46.31 33.79 39.53
CA GLU A 76 45.35 34.37 38.59
C GLU A 76 44.59 33.28 37.82
N GLN A 77 45.28 32.27 37.29
CA GLN A 77 44.64 31.13 36.62
C GLN A 77 43.70 30.35 37.55
N ILE A 78 44.07 30.15 38.81
CA ILE A 78 43.22 29.48 39.80
C ILE A 78 41.96 30.31 40.07
N SER A 79 42.09 31.64 40.16
CA SER A 79 40.95 32.54 40.32
C SER A 79 40.00 32.46 39.13
N GLU A 80 40.52 32.48 37.90
CA GLU A 80 39.72 32.31 36.68
C GLU A 80 39.00 30.95 36.66
N LEU A 81 39.68 29.87 37.04
CA LEU A 81 39.08 28.53 37.13
C LEU A 81 37.98 28.45 38.19
N GLN A 82 38.13 29.13 39.33
CA GLN A 82 37.08 29.18 40.36
C GLN A 82 35.84 29.91 39.86
N ILE A 83 36.01 31.04 39.17
CA ILE A 83 34.90 31.77 38.55
C ILE A 83 34.19 30.89 37.51
N ALA A 84 34.95 30.19 36.66
CA ALA A 84 34.39 29.27 35.68
C ALA A 84 33.67 28.07 36.32
N LEU A 85 34.18 27.55 37.44
CA LEU A 85 33.55 26.46 38.19
C LEU A 85 32.23 26.90 38.83
N ASP A 86 32.18 28.08 39.45
CA ASP A 86 30.97 28.63 40.04
C ASP A 86 29.91 28.89 38.97
N ALA A 87 30.29 29.47 37.82
CA ALA A 87 29.39 29.64 36.69
C ALA A 87 28.84 28.30 36.16
N THR A 88 29.71 27.28 36.06
CA THR A 88 29.29 25.92 35.64
C THR A 88 28.33 25.29 36.66
N LYS A 89 28.54 25.53 37.96
CA LYS A 89 27.65 25.03 39.02
C LYS A 89 26.26 25.66 38.90
N ASP A 90 26.19 26.97 38.70
CA ASP A 90 24.92 27.69 38.50
C ASP A 90 24.20 27.17 37.25
N ASP A 91 24.93 26.92 36.15
CA ASP A 91 24.37 26.31 34.94
C ASP A 91 23.80 24.89 35.21
N VAL A 92 24.50 24.07 36.00
CA VAL A 92 24.04 22.72 36.38
C VAL A 92 22.77 22.78 37.25
N GLU A 93 22.69 23.72 38.20
CA GLU A 93 21.48 23.95 39.00
C GLU A 93 20.31 24.40 38.11
N GLY A 94 20.58 25.28 37.13
CA GLY A 94 19.63 25.69 36.10
C GLY A 94 19.09 24.51 35.28
N VAL A 95 19.97 23.65 34.78
CA VAL A 95 19.60 22.43 34.04
C VAL A 95 18.78 21.48 34.91
N SER A 96 19.16 21.27 36.18
CA SER A 96 18.43 20.40 37.10
C SER A 96 17.00 20.89 37.36
N SER A 97 16.83 22.21 37.51
CA SER A 97 15.50 22.81 37.68
C SER A 97 14.62 22.63 36.42
N THR A 98 15.23 22.80 35.24
CA THR A 98 14.57 22.59 33.95
C THR A 98 14.16 21.13 33.76
N LEU A 99 15.04 20.18 34.09
CA LEU A 99 14.75 18.75 34.01
C LEU A 99 13.60 18.35 34.93
N SER A 100 13.56 18.93 36.14
CA SER A 100 12.48 18.70 37.10
C SER A 100 11.12 19.23 36.59
N SER A 101 11.12 20.41 35.97
CA SER A 101 9.92 20.97 35.32
C SER A 101 9.45 20.08 34.16
N LEU A 102 10.38 19.61 33.32
CA LEU A 102 10.07 18.73 32.20
C LEU A 102 9.51 17.38 32.67
N ALA A 103 10.06 16.80 33.73
CA ALA A 103 9.53 15.56 34.31
C ALA A 103 8.08 15.73 34.82
N ALA A 104 7.77 16.85 35.46
CA ALA A 104 6.41 17.16 35.89
C ALA A 104 5.46 17.33 34.69
N GLN A 105 5.90 18.04 33.64
CA GLN A 105 5.14 18.17 32.40
C GLN A 105 4.88 16.81 31.75
N LEU A 106 5.90 15.96 31.62
CA LEU A 106 5.78 14.61 31.06
C LEU A 106 4.78 13.75 31.86
N SER A 107 4.82 13.82 33.20
CA SER A 107 3.88 13.11 34.06
C SER A 107 2.44 13.59 33.84
N SER A 108 2.23 14.91 33.73
CA SER A 108 0.90 15.47 33.48
C SER A 108 0.36 15.09 32.10
N LEU A 109 1.22 15.09 31.08
CA LEU A 109 0.89 14.67 29.73
C LEU A 109 0.52 13.19 29.69
N ASN A 110 1.29 12.34 30.39
CA ASN A 110 1.00 10.91 30.49
C ASN A 110 -0.36 10.65 31.16
N GLN A 111 -0.67 11.37 32.25
CA GLN A 111 -1.96 11.26 32.91
C GLN A 111 -3.11 11.71 32.01
N SER A 112 -2.98 12.86 31.34
CA SER A 112 -3.97 13.37 30.40
C SER A 112 -4.19 12.40 29.24
N THR A 113 -3.11 11.78 28.74
CA THR A 113 -3.18 10.80 27.66
C THR A 113 -3.90 9.53 28.11
N ALA A 114 -3.60 9.03 29.31
CA ALA A 114 -4.28 7.86 29.88
C ALA A 114 -5.78 8.10 30.08
N THR A 115 -6.18 9.29 30.57
CA THR A 115 -7.58 9.67 30.69
C THR A 115 -8.27 9.76 29.34
N GLY A 116 -7.64 10.42 28.35
CA GLY A 116 -8.18 10.52 27.00
C GLY A 116 -8.37 9.15 26.34
N LEU A 117 -7.42 8.23 26.52
CA LEU A 117 -7.54 6.86 26.00
C LEU A 117 -8.69 6.08 26.66
N ALA A 118 -8.92 6.25 27.97
CA ALA A 118 -10.04 5.62 28.67
C ALA A 118 -11.41 6.16 28.21
N GLU A 119 -11.50 7.46 27.93
CA GLU A 119 -12.70 8.09 27.37
C GLU A 119 -12.98 7.61 25.94
N ILE A 120 -11.93 7.46 25.12
CA ILE A 120 -12.03 6.87 23.78
C ILE A 120 -12.48 5.40 23.88
N GLU A 121 -11.90 4.59 24.77
CA GLU A 121 -12.30 3.20 24.97
C GLU A 121 -13.79 3.08 25.34
N THR A 122 -14.26 3.97 26.22
CA THR A 122 -15.68 4.01 26.62
C THR A 122 -16.57 4.38 25.44
N SER A 123 -16.18 5.40 24.67
CA SER A 123 -16.90 5.84 23.48
C SER A 123 -16.96 4.74 22.41
N LEU A 124 -15.87 3.99 22.21
CA LEU A 124 -15.81 2.85 21.30
C LEU A 124 -16.74 1.71 21.75
N LYS A 125 -16.84 1.42 23.05
CA LYS A 125 -17.79 0.44 23.58
C LYS A 125 -19.24 0.86 23.36
N THR A 126 -19.56 2.14 23.57
CA THR A 126 -20.91 2.67 23.29
C THR A 126 -21.22 2.59 21.79
N LEU A 127 -20.27 2.97 20.93
CA LEU A 127 -20.46 2.88 19.48
C LEU A 127 -20.69 1.43 19.04
N ALA A 128 -19.90 0.48 19.55
CA ALA A 128 -20.07 -0.94 19.24
C ALA A 128 -21.46 -1.48 19.64
N ALA A 129 -22.00 -1.03 20.78
CA ALA A 129 -23.35 -1.41 21.20
C ALA A 129 -24.42 -0.84 20.26
N VAL A 130 -24.30 0.43 19.87
CA VAL A 130 -25.22 1.07 18.91
C VAL A 130 -25.17 0.36 17.56
N THR A 131 -23.99 0.02 17.05
CA THR A 131 -23.84 -0.75 15.80
C THR A 131 -24.52 -2.11 15.87
N SER A 132 -24.44 -2.80 17.02
CA SER A 132 -25.15 -4.06 17.25
C SER A 132 -26.66 -3.87 17.17
N ASP A 133 -27.20 -2.88 17.88
CA ASP A 133 -28.64 -2.59 17.88
C ASP A 133 -29.16 -2.22 16.47
N LEU A 134 -28.35 -1.50 15.68
CA LEU A 134 -28.64 -1.19 14.27
C LEU A 134 -28.70 -2.44 13.39
N SER A 135 -27.77 -3.38 13.59
CA SER A 135 -27.72 -4.63 12.83
C SER A 135 -28.95 -5.50 13.11
N ASP A 136 -29.39 -5.55 14.37
CA ASP A 136 -30.62 -6.27 14.75
C ASP A 136 -31.87 -5.62 14.14
N LEU A 137 -31.90 -4.29 14.04
CA LEU A 137 -33.01 -3.56 13.43
C LEU A 137 -33.10 -3.80 11.92
N GLU A 138 -31.96 -3.83 11.24
CA GLU A 138 -31.84 -4.13 9.81
C GLU A 138 -32.42 -5.52 9.50
N LEU A 139 -32.07 -6.53 10.29
CA LEU A 139 -32.65 -7.88 10.17
C LEU A 139 -34.17 -7.90 10.34
N ILE A 140 -34.72 -7.11 11.25
CA ILE A 140 -36.18 -7.02 11.46
C ILE A 140 -36.85 -6.33 10.27
N VAL A 141 -36.26 -5.26 9.76
CA VAL A 141 -36.79 -4.53 8.60
C VAL A 141 -36.78 -5.43 7.36
N ASP A 142 -35.68 -6.14 7.11
CA ASP A 142 -35.58 -7.11 6.02
C ASP A 142 -36.66 -8.18 6.13
N GLN A 143 -36.85 -8.77 7.32
CA GLN A 143 -37.92 -9.75 7.55
C GLN A 143 -39.32 -9.21 7.33
N MET A 144 -39.55 -7.90 7.53
CA MET A 144 -40.82 -7.26 7.25
C MET A 144 -41.03 -6.94 5.77
N LEU A 145 -39.96 -6.78 5.00
CA LEU A 145 -39.98 -6.46 3.57
C LEU A 145 -40.03 -7.71 2.69
N ILE A 146 -39.64 -8.88 3.21
CA ILE A 146 -39.75 -10.15 2.48
C ILE A 146 -41.23 -10.43 2.16
N GLN A 147 -41.56 -10.34 0.88
CA GLN A 147 -42.88 -10.63 0.36
C GLN A 147 -43.01 -12.12 0.05
N THR A 148 -44.25 -12.63 0.06
CA THR A 148 -44.53 -13.97 -0.45
C THR A 148 -44.42 -13.99 -1.98
N PRO A 149 -44.16 -15.16 -2.60
CA PRO A 149 -44.17 -15.27 -4.06
C PRO A 149 -45.48 -14.80 -4.72
N GLU A 150 -46.62 -14.93 -4.03
CA GLU A 150 -47.91 -14.42 -4.49
C GLU A 150 -47.94 -12.88 -4.52
N GLN A 151 -47.38 -12.23 -3.49
CA GLN A 151 -47.28 -10.78 -3.44
C GLN A 151 -46.36 -10.24 -4.54
N ILE A 152 -45.20 -10.87 -4.75
CA ILE A 152 -44.29 -10.55 -5.84
C ILE A 152 -44.95 -10.72 -7.21
N TYR A 153 -45.69 -11.81 -7.40
CA TYR A 153 -46.45 -12.02 -8.63
C TYR A 153 -47.44 -10.88 -8.87
N ASN A 154 -48.29 -10.55 -7.88
CA ASN A 154 -49.30 -9.50 -8.00
C ASN A 154 -48.70 -8.10 -8.23
N TYR A 155 -47.49 -7.86 -7.72
CA TYR A 155 -46.73 -6.65 -7.98
C TYR A 155 -46.20 -6.59 -9.41
N ALA A 156 -45.52 -7.65 -9.89
CA ALA A 156 -44.73 -7.58 -11.11
C ALA A 156 -45.42 -8.08 -12.39
N TYR A 157 -46.52 -8.85 -12.32
CA TYR A 157 -47.08 -9.49 -13.51
C TYR A 157 -47.54 -8.50 -14.59
N ARG A 158 -47.90 -7.26 -14.21
CA ARG A 158 -48.33 -6.20 -15.12
C ARG A 158 -47.17 -5.56 -15.88
N SER A 159 -45.96 -5.73 -15.36
CA SER A 159 -44.71 -5.26 -15.97
C SER A 159 -44.20 -6.22 -17.04
N VAL A 160 -44.62 -7.49 -16.98
CA VAL A 160 -44.16 -8.55 -17.87
C VAL A 160 -44.98 -8.55 -19.15
N VAL A 161 -44.28 -8.68 -20.28
CA VAL A 161 -44.87 -8.63 -21.62
C VAL A 161 -44.59 -9.91 -22.39
N LEU A 162 -45.52 -10.29 -23.27
CA LEU A 162 -45.29 -11.31 -24.28
C LEU A 162 -44.67 -10.63 -25.51
N ILE A 163 -43.56 -11.17 -25.98
CA ILE A 163 -42.88 -10.71 -27.19
C ILE A 163 -43.16 -11.72 -28.29
N THR A 164 -43.69 -11.26 -29.42
CA THR A 164 -43.95 -12.09 -30.60
C THR A 164 -43.15 -11.58 -31.78
N THR A 165 -42.50 -12.50 -32.48
CA THR A 165 -41.77 -12.26 -33.73
C THR A 165 -42.23 -13.24 -34.81
N PRO A 166 -41.87 -13.04 -36.09
CA PRO A 166 -42.27 -13.95 -37.17
C PRO A 166 -41.85 -15.41 -36.98
N VAL A 167 -40.81 -15.67 -36.18
CA VAL A 167 -40.20 -17.00 -36.02
C VAL A 167 -40.37 -17.57 -34.61
N GLY A 168 -40.91 -16.80 -33.65
CA GLY A 168 -40.98 -17.25 -32.27
C GLY A 168 -41.68 -16.29 -31.33
N GLN A 169 -41.61 -16.64 -30.05
CA GLN A 169 -42.15 -15.85 -28.97
C GLN A 169 -41.28 -16.00 -27.72
N GLY A 170 -41.28 -14.96 -26.89
CA GLY A 170 -40.59 -14.92 -25.61
C GLY A 170 -41.29 -14.00 -24.65
N SER A 171 -40.61 -13.66 -23.56
CA SER A 171 -41.06 -12.72 -22.55
C SER A 171 -40.11 -11.53 -22.49
N GLY A 172 -40.58 -10.45 -21.90
CA GLY A 172 -39.77 -9.30 -21.51
C GLY A 172 -40.41 -8.62 -20.32
N PHE A 173 -39.84 -7.52 -19.87
CA PHE A 173 -40.45 -6.68 -18.85
C PHE A 173 -40.13 -5.21 -19.07
N LEU A 174 -41.05 -4.35 -18.63
CA LEU A 174 -40.83 -2.91 -18.56
C LEU A 174 -39.74 -2.59 -17.54
N PHE A 175 -38.79 -1.75 -17.93
CA PHE A 175 -37.64 -1.38 -17.12
C PHE A 175 -37.54 0.14 -16.95
N GLU A 176 -37.48 0.61 -15.71
CA GLU A 176 -37.43 2.03 -15.27
C GLU A 176 -38.57 2.96 -15.71
N ASN A 177 -39.09 2.79 -16.92
CA ASN A 177 -40.08 3.65 -17.55
C ASN A 177 -41.05 2.81 -18.40
N GLN A 178 -42.12 3.45 -18.88
CA GLN A 178 -43.20 2.78 -19.63
C GLN A 178 -42.89 2.64 -21.14
N ASN A 179 -41.66 2.90 -21.58
CA ASN A 179 -41.26 2.82 -22.98
C ASN A 179 -40.04 1.92 -23.25
N THR A 180 -39.41 1.36 -22.21
CA THR A 180 -38.23 0.49 -22.32
C THR A 180 -38.59 -0.92 -21.90
N VAL A 181 -38.32 -1.90 -22.76
CA VAL A 181 -38.49 -3.33 -22.47
C VAL A 181 -37.15 -4.03 -22.54
N VAL A 182 -36.84 -4.82 -21.51
CA VAL A 182 -35.65 -5.68 -21.48
C VAL A 182 -36.07 -7.12 -21.75
N THR A 183 -35.27 -7.84 -22.55
CA THR A 183 -35.50 -9.24 -22.93
C THR A 183 -34.17 -9.93 -23.30
N ASN A 184 -34.21 -11.16 -23.80
CA ASN A 184 -33.04 -11.83 -24.35
C ASN A 184 -32.79 -11.48 -25.82
N TYR A 185 -31.52 -11.46 -26.21
CA TYR A 185 -31.10 -11.26 -27.60
C TYR A 185 -31.72 -12.31 -28.55
N HIS A 186 -31.71 -13.59 -28.18
CA HIS A 186 -32.23 -14.65 -29.06
C HIS A 186 -33.74 -14.56 -29.32
N VAL A 187 -34.49 -13.84 -28.47
CA VAL A 187 -35.94 -13.63 -28.66
C VAL A 187 -36.20 -12.68 -29.83
N VAL A 188 -35.29 -11.72 -30.05
CA VAL A 188 -35.48 -10.60 -30.99
C VAL A 188 -34.47 -10.59 -32.14
N THR A 189 -33.42 -11.42 -32.07
CA THR A 189 -32.35 -11.44 -33.07
C THR A 189 -32.89 -11.72 -34.48
N THR A 190 -32.37 -10.98 -35.46
CA THR A 190 -32.69 -11.06 -36.91
C THR A 190 -34.10 -10.61 -37.32
N GLN A 191 -34.92 -10.08 -36.40
CA GLN A 191 -36.33 -9.77 -36.68
C GLN A 191 -36.58 -8.29 -36.97
N THR A 192 -37.32 -8.02 -38.05
CA THR A 192 -37.75 -6.66 -38.44
C THR A 192 -39.12 -6.27 -37.89
N GLU A 193 -39.87 -7.25 -37.39
CA GLU A 193 -41.23 -7.07 -36.88
C GLU A 193 -41.30 -7.66 -35.46
N ILE A 194 -41.39 -6.81 -34.45
CA ILE A 194 -41.51 -7.21 -33.05
C ILE A 194 -42.81 -6.62 -32.52
N GLU A 195 -43.68 -7.48 -32.00
CA GLU A 195 -44.94 -7.09 -31.35
C GLU A 195 -44.87 -7.40 -29.86
N ILE A 196 -45.23 -6.42 -29.03
CA ILE A 196 -45.31 -6.54 -27.58
C ILE A 196 -46.78 -6.62 -27.20
N GLU A 197 -47.16 -7.64 -26.44
CA GLU A 197 -48.50 -7.81 -25.86
C GLU A 197 -48.44 -7.70 -24.33
N PHE A 198 -49.29 -6.83 -23.76
CA PHE A 198 -49.38 -6.60 -22.32
C PHE A 198 -50.43 -7.50 -21.64
N PHE A 199 -50.45 -7.48 -20.30
CA PHE A 199 -51.37 -8.26 -19.47
C PHE A 199 -52.86 -8.02 -19.75
N ASP A 200 -53.23 -6.88 -20.36
CA ASP A 200 -54.62 -6.53 -20.73
C ASP A 200 -54.96 -6.90 -22.18
N GLY A 201 -54.02 -7.51 -22.92
CA GLY A 201 -54.14 -7.89 -24.33
C GLY A 201 -53.90 -6.74 -25.31
N THR A 202 -53.54 -5.55 -24.84
CA THR A 202 -53.10 -4.46 -25.73
C THR A 202 -51.78 -4.82 -26.40
N ARG A 203 -51.61 -4.37 -27.65
CA ARG A 203 -50.44 -4.69 -28.47
C ARG A 203 -49.81 -3.44 -29.05
N THR A 204 -48.49 -3.43 -29.11
CA THR A 204 -47.71 -2.32 -29.69
C THR A 204 -46.48 -2.84 -30.43
N PRO A 205 -46.08 -2.24 -31.56
CA PRO A 205 -44.80 -2.56 -32.19
C PRO A 205 -43.63 -2.08 -31.31
N ALA A 206 -42.50 -2.78 -31.40
CA ALA A 206 -41.25 -2.40 -30.76
C ALA A 206 -40.10 -2.26 -31.77
N THR A 207 -39.12 -1.43 -31.42
CA THR A 207 -37.85 -1.30 -32.13
C THR A 207 -36.70 -1.69 -31.22
N VAL A 208 -35.67 -2.33 -31.77
CA VAL A 208 -34.46 -2.65 -31.00
C VAL A 208 -33.65 -1.38 -30.80
N VAL A 209 -33.36 -1.04 -29.54
CA VAL A 209 -32.43 0.05 -29.17
C VAL A 209 -31.01 -0.45 -29.35
N GLY A 210 -30.73 -1.62 -28.79
CA GLY A 210 -29.49 -2.36 -28.96
C GLY A 210 -29.65 -3.78 -28.41
N ALA A 211 -28.76 -4.67 -28.80
CA ALA A 211 -28.78 -6.05 -28.35
C ALA A 211 -27.36 -6.62 -28.34
N ASP A 212 -27.06 -7.41 -27.32
CA ASP A 212 -25.79 -8.06 -27.15
C ASP A 212 -25.94 -9.59 -27.17
N ALA A 213 -25.22 -10.20 -28.11
CA ALA A 213 -25.24 -11.64 -28.32
C ALA A 213 -24.48 -12.39 -27.23
N TYR A 214 -23.41 -11.81 -26.70
CA TYR A 214 -22.50 -12.47 -25.77
C TYR A 214 -23.10 -12.66 -24.38
N SER A 215 -23.96 -11.75 -23.94
CA SER A 215 -24.74 -11.84 -22.70
C SER A 215 -26.16 -12.35 -22.93
N ASP A 216 -26.59 -12.49 -24.18
CA ASP A 216 -27.96 -12.78 -24.58
C ASP A 216 -28.99 -11.77 -24.02
N VAL A 217 -28.70 -10.46 -24.09
CA VAL A 217 -29.59 -9.39 -23.58
C VAL A 217 -29.94 -8.41 -24.70
N ALA A 218 -31.18 -7.94 -24.72
CA ALA A 218 -31.63 -6.91 -25.65
C ALA A 218 -32.52 -5.88 -24.95
N VAL A 219 -32.44 -4.65 -25.47
CA VAL A 219 -33.28 -3.52 -25.05
C VAL A 219 -34.14 -3.08 -26.22
N LEU A 220 -35.44 -2.97 -25.97
CA LEU A 220 -36.44 -2.55 -26.94
C LEU A 220 -37.08 -1.24 -26.51
N GLU A 221 -37.45 -0.43 -27.49
CA GLU A 221 -38.26 0.77 -27.31
C GLU A 221 -39.67 0.55 -27.87
N ILE A 222 -40.67 1.04 -27.13
CA ILE A 222 -42.07 1.05 -27.51
C ILE A 222 -42.67 2.45 -27.36
N SER A 223 -43.79 2.71 -28.01
CA SER A 223 -44.47 4.02 -27.90
C SER A 223 -45.10 4.31 -26.52
N GLY A 224 -45.29 3.28 -25.69
CA GLY A 224 -45.89 3.39 -24.37
C GLY A 224 -46.62 2.12 -23.94
N ALA A 225 -46.79 1.96 -22.63
CA ALA A 225 -47.50 0.86 -21.99
C ALA A 225 -48.88 1.31 -21.45
N PRO A 226 -49.79 0.38 -21.12
CA PRO A 226 -51.00 0.66 -20.35
C PRO A 226 -50.67 1.35 -19.02
N SER A 227 -51.53 2.26 -18.56
CA SER A 227 -51.27 3.08 -17.36
C SER A 227 -51.14 2.29 -16.05
N GLU A 228 -51.63 1.04 -16.04
CA GLU A 228 -51.53 0.12 -14.90
C GLU A 228 -50.27 -0.75 -14.95
N ALA A 229 -49.46 -0.65 -16.01
CA ALA A 229 -48.18 -1.35 -16.11
C ALA A 229 -47.10 -0.52 -15.40
N GLU A 230 -46.53 -1.08 -14.33
CA GLU A 230 -45.48 -0.44 -13.54
C GLU A 230 -44.12 -1.02 -13.94
N PRO A 231 -43.11 -0.22 -14.31
CA PRO A 231 -41.78 -0.72 -14.65
C PRO A 231 -41.08 -1.36 -13.44
N LEU A 232 -40.23 -2.35 -13.71
CA LEU A 232 -39.39 -2.98 -12.69
C LEU A 232 -38.03 -2.29 -12.57
N THR A 233 -37.37 -2.53 -11.45
CA THR A 233 -36.02 -2.07 -11.13
C THR A 233 -35.09 -3.26 -10.93
N PHE A 234 -33.81 -3.07 -11.24
CA PHE A 234 -32.77 -4.03 -10.88
C PHE A 234 -32.52 -4.01 -9.37
N SER A 235 -32.18 -5.17 -8.81
CA SER A 235 -31.71 -5.25 -7.42
C SER A 235 -30.33 -4.60 -7.32
N ASP A 236 -30.04 -3.89 -6.24
CA ASP A 236 -28.69 -3.37 -5.96
C ASP A 236 -27.78 -4.43 -5.31
N GLN A 237 -28.36 -5.57 -4.93
CA GLN A 237 -27.65 -6.67 -4.27
C GLN A 237 -27.24 -7.74 -5.30
N SER A 238 -26.01 -8.21 -5.20
CA SER A 238 -25.58 -9.42 -5.89
C SER A 238 -26.30 -10.63 -5.33
N VAL A 239 -26.46 -11.64 -6.17
CA VAL A 239 -27.21 -12.84 -5.84
C VAL A 239 -26.39 -13.86 -5.05
N GLU A 240 -27.06 -14.64 -4.22
CA GLU A 240 -26.44 -15.71 -3.43
C GLU A 240 -27.02 -17.09 -3.72
N ILE A 241 -26.20 -18.14 -3.57
CA ILE A 241 -26.66 -19.53 -3.64
C ILE A 241 -27.65 -19.79 -2.50
N GLY A 242 -28.80 -20.36 -2.82
CA GLY A 242 -29.89 -20.61 -1.87
C GLY A 242 -30.87 -19.45 -1.72
N GLN A 243 -30.65 -18.32 -2.41
CA GLN A 243 -31.62 -17.22 -2.47
C GLN A 243 -32.91 -17.69 -3.15
N GLN A 244 -34.05 -17.45 -2.50
CA GLN A 244 -35.37 -17.73 -3.07
C GLN A 244 -35.72 -16.68 -4.12
N VAL A 245 -36.17 -17.14 -5.28
CA VAL A 245 -36.45 -16.31 -6.44
C VAL A 245 -37.77 -16.69 -7.11
N VAL A 246 -38.34 -15.70 -7.79
CA VAL A 246 -39.60 -15.79 -8.51
C VAL A 246 -39.37 -15.46 -9.99
N ALA A 247 -39.72 -16.37 -10.89
CA ALA A 247 -39.73 -16.11 -12.31
C ALA A 247 -41.17 -15.87 -12.80
N ILE A 248 -41.35 -14.84 -13.63
CA ILE A 248 -42.62 -14.54 -14.28
C ILE A 248 -42.38 -14.48 -15.78
N GLY A 249 -43.19 -15.19 -16.57
CA GLY A 249 -43.07 -15.20 -18.02
C GLY A 249 -44.33 -15.73 -18.70
N ASN A 250 -44.27 -15.92 -20.02
CA ASN A 250 -45.39 -16.32 -20.85
C ASN A 250 -45.15 -17.69 -21.53
N PRO A 251 -45.05 -18.78 -20.75
CA PRO A 251 -44.74 -20.10 -21.30
C PRO A 251 -45.84 -20.54 -22.28
N LEU A 252 -45.45 -20.94 -23.50
CA LEU A 252 -46.35 -21.37 -24.56
C LEU A 252 -47.49 -20.37 -24.90
N GLY A 253 -47.31 -19.09 -24.61
CA GLY A 253 -48.31 -18.04 -24.84
C GLY A 253 -49.45 -18.04 -23.81
N LEU A 254 -49.34 -18.84 -22.75
CA LEU A 254 -50.17 -18.70 -21.56
C LEU A 254 -49.64 -17.50 -20.78
N THR A 255 -50.41 -16.42 -20.78
CA THR A 255 -49.98 -15.13 -20.21
C THR A 255 -49.65 -15.26 -18.71
N THR A 256 -48.50 -14.72 -18.31
CA THR A 256 -48.06 -14.46 -16.93
C THR A 256 -48.10 -15.67 -16.00
N SER A 257 -47.34 -16.72 -16.31
CA SER A 257 -47.14 -17.85 -15.40
C SER A 257 -46.06 -17.57 -14.35
N LEU A 258 -46.34 -17.97 -13.11
CA LEU A 258 -45.44 -17.90 -11.97
C LEU A 258 -44.65 -19.20 -11.80
N SER A 259 -43.34 -19.10 -11.61
CA SER A 259 -42.49 -20.19 -11.12
C SER A 259 -41.64 -19.71 -9.94
N VAL A 260 -41.46 -20.56 -8.94
CA VAL A 260 -40.75 -20.23 -7.69
C VAL A 260 -39.71 -21.29 -7.43
N GLY A 261 -38.53 -20.87 -6.99
CA GLY A 261 -37.49 -21.79 -6.57
C GLY A 261 -36.28 -21.04 -6.03
N TYR A 262 -35.09 -21.60 -6.27
CA TYR A 262 -33.86 -21.10 -5.67
C TYR A 262 -32.74 -20.96 -6.69
N ILE A 263 -31.81 -20.05 -6.41
CA ILE A 263 -30.52 -20.01 -7.10
C ILE A 263 -29.68 -21.20 -6.62
N SER A 264 -29.43 -22.14 -7.52
CA SER A 264 -28.69 -23.38 -7.24
C SER A 264 -27.18 -23.22 -7.37
N GLN A 265 -26.74 -22.36 -8.29
CA GLN A 265 -25.33 -22.08 -8.53
C GLN A 265 -25.17 -20.71 -9.20
N ILE A 266 -24.05 -20.05 -8.91
CA ILE A 266 -23.63 -18.80 -9.54
C ILE A 266 -22.40 -19.04 -10.43
N ASN A 267 -22.09 -18.07 -11.30
CA ASN A 267 -20.90 -18.06 -12.15
C ASN A 267 -20.77 -19.29 -13.07
N ARG A 268 -21.87 -19.90 -13.49
CA ARG A 268 -21.81 -21.09 -14.35
C ARG A 268 -21.57 -20.68 -15.80
N LEU A 269 -20.61 -21.30 -16.46
CA LEU A 269 -20.45 -21.15 -17.91
C LEU A 269 -21.26 -22.20 -18.65
N LEU A 270 -21.86 -21.78 -19.76
CA LEU A 270 -22.59 -22.66 -20.67
C LEU A 270 -21.77 -22.86 -21.95
N ASP A 271 -21.75 -24.09 -22.45
CA ASP A 271 -21.19 -24.40 -23.76
C ASP A 271 -22.27 -24.17 -24.83
N ILE A 272 -22.70 -22.91 -24.96
CA ILE A 272 -23.77 -22.48 -25.86
C ILE A 272 -23.32 -21.21 -26.56
N GLU A 273 -22.96 -21.33 -27.83
CA GLU A 273 -22.63 -20.17 -28.65
C GLU A 273 -23.88 -19.31 -28.91
N PRO A 274 -23.77 -17.97 -28.89
CA PRO A 274 -22.58 -17.16 -28.62
C PRO A 274 -22.40 -16.74 -27.15
N ILE A 275 -23.18 -17.28 -26.21
CA ILE A 275 -23.16 -16.83 -24.81
C ILE A 275 -21.79 -17.12 -24.18
N VAL A 276 -21.11 -16.08 -23.72
CA VAL A 276 -19.77 -16.19 -23.08
C VAL A 276 -19.77 -15.70 -21.64
N VAL A 277 -20.85 -15.06 -21.20
CA VAL A 277 -20.98 -14.57 -19.83
C VAL A 277 -21.37 -15.69 -18.87
N PRO A 278 -20.96 -15.64 -17.59
CA PRO A 278 -21.47 -16.54 -16.58
C PRO A 278 -22.97 -16.34 -16.32
N VAL A 279 -23.65 -17.44 -16.03
CA VAL A 279 -25.08 -17.50 -15.74
C VAL A 279 -25.39 -18.01 -14.34
N LEU A 280 -26.60 -17.72 -13.88
CA LEU A 280 -27.22 -18.34 -12.71
C LEU A 280 -27.84 -19.67 -13.11
N GLN A 281 -27.67 -20.70 -12.29
CA GLN A 281 -28.43 -21.94 -12.39
C GLN A 281 -29.59 -21.90 -11.39
N LEU A 282 -30.77 -22.33 -11.82
CA LEU A 282 -32.01 -22.23 -11.06
C LEU A 282 -32.63 -23.61 -10.80
N ASP A 283 -33.21 -23.77 -9.61
CA ASP A 283 -34.11 -24.87 -9.25
C ASP A 283 -35.57 -24.40 -9.31
N LEU A 284 -35.98 -23.93 -10.48
CA LEU A 284 -37.37 -23.61 -10.81
C LEU A 284 -37.60 -23.93 -12.28
N THR A 285 -38.86 -24.13 -12.65
CA THR A 285 -39.21 -24.44 -14.04
C THR A 285 -39.17 -23.20 -14.92
N VAL A 286 -38.32 -23.20 -15.94
CA VAL A 286 -38.35 -22.22 -17.04
C VAL A 286 -38.62 -23.00 -18.32
N THR A 287 -39.72 -22.69 -19.02
CA THR A 287 -40.09 -23.38 -20.27
C THR A 287 -40.10 -22.41 -21.45
N PHE A 288 -40.17 -22.96 -22.67
CA PHE A 288 -40.27 -22.18 -23.89
C PHE A 288 -41.37 -21.11 -23.81
N GLY A 289 -41.00 -19.86 -24.12
CA GLY A 289 -41.85 -18.67 -23.96
C GLY A 289 -41.53 -17.85 -22.70
N SER A 290 -40.87 -18.43 -21.69
CA SER A 290 -40.41 -17.67 -20.50
C SER A 290 -39.07 -16.95 -20.72
N SER A 291 -38.27 -17.31 -21.73
CA SER A 291 -37.01 -16.60 -22.05
C SER A 291 -37.22 -15.10 -22.16
N GLY A 292 -36.38 -14.32 -21.50
CA GLY A 292 -36.44 -12.86 -21.44
C GLY A 292 -37.31 -12.31 -20.30
N GLY A 293 -38.06 -13.16 -19.60
CA GLY A 293 -38.83 -12.77 -18.41
C GLY A 293 -37.94 -12.43 -17.20
N PRO A 294 -38.45 -11.62 -16.25
CA PRO A 294 -37.69 -11.28 -15.06
C PRO A 294 -37.58 -12.44 -14.07
N LEU A 295 -36.39 -12.59 -13.50
CA LEU A 295 -36.15 -13.32 -12.25
C LEU A 295 -36.10 -12.30 -11.11
N LEU A 296 -36.94 -12.46 -10.10
CA LEU A 296 -37.18 -11.49 -9.03
C LEU A 296 -36.74 -12.04 -7.66
N ASP A 297 -36.19 -11.18 -6.82
CA ASP A 297 -36.07 -11.45 -5.39
C ASP A 297 -37.42 -11.28 -4.67
N LEU A 298 -37.45 -11.57 -3.36
CA LEU A 298 -38.65 -11.39 -2.52
C LEU A 298 -38.90 -9.93 -2.11
N TYR A 299 -38.13 -8.98 -2.64
CA TYR A 299 -38.39 -7.54 -2.54
C TYR A 299 -39.06 -6.99 -3.82
N GLY A 300 -39.11 -7.78 -4.90
CA GLY A 300 -39.70 -7.39 -6.17
C GLY A 300 -38.70 -6.74 -7.13
N ASN A 301 -37.40 -6.83 -6.83
CA ASN A 301 -36.36 -6.34 -7.71
C ASN A 301 -35.86 -7.47 -8.63
N VAL A 302 -35.49 -7.10 -9.86
CA VAL A 302 -34.95 -8.02 -10.85
C VAL A 302 -33.52 -8.39 -10.47
N VAL A 303 -33.30 -9.68 -10.27
CA VAL A 303 -31.99 -10.31 -9.97
C VAL A 303 -31.41 -11.06 -11.17
N GLY A 304 -32.17 -11.17 -12.27
CA GLY A 304 -31.68 -11.68 -13.54
C GLY A 304 -32.76 -11.77 -14.61
N ILE A 305 -32.37 -12.24 -15.79
CA ILE A 305 -33.28 -12.48 -16.93
C ILE A 305 -33.30 -13.97 -17.20
N THR A 306 -34.47 -14.61 -17.11
CA THR A 306 -34.57 -16.05 -17.32
C THR A 306 -34.25 -16.42 -18.76
N ASN A 307 -33.47 -17.48 -18.93
CA ASN A 307 -33.16 -18.07 -20.22
C ASN A 307 -33.72 -19.50 -20.25
N ALA A 308 -34.81 -19.68 -21.02
CA ALA A 308 -35.45 -20.98 -21.19
C ALA A 308 -34.73 -21.77 -22.28
N GLY A 309 -34.20 -22.94 -21.93
CA GLY A 309 -33.81 -23.91 -22.94
C GLY A 309 -32.32 -24.22 -22.94
N THR A 310 -31.96 -25.23 -22.15
CA THR A 310 -30.91 -26.14 -22.56
C THR A 310 -31.49 -27.54 -22.58
N ASP A 311 -31.12 -28.36 -23.57
CA ASP A 311 -31.57 -29.76 -23.68
C ASP A 311 -31.11 -30.64 -22.48
N VAL A 312 -30.36 -30.07 -21.54
CA VAL A 312 -29.71 -30.73 -20.39
C VAL A 312 -30.47 -30.60 -19.06
N GLY A 313 -31.72 -30.09 -19.07
CA GLY A 313 -32.62 -30.20 -17.92
C GLY A 313 -32.36 -29.22 -16.76
N PHE A 314 -31.54 -28.18 -16.99
CA PHE A 314 -31.34 -27.07 -16.05
C PHE A 314 -31.84 -25.76 -16.65
N ASN A 315 -32.36 -24.90 -15.77
CA ASN A 315 -32.86 -23.58 -16.10
C ASN A 315 -31.84 -22.53 -15.67
N PHE A 316 -31.63 -21.51 -16.50
CA PHE A 316 -30.62 -20.50 -16.25
C PHE A 316 -31.19 -19.10 -16.28
N ALA A 317 -30.44 -18.14 -15.75
CA ALA A 317 -30.71 -16.71 -15.92
C ALA A 317 -29.41 -15.93 -16.07
N ILE A 318 -29.46 -14.85 -16.84
CA ILE A 318 -28.36 -13.88 -16.91
C ILE A 318 -28.40 -13.05 -15.62
N PRO A 319 -27.32 -13.00 -14.82
CA PRO A 319 -27.30 -12.30 -13.53
C PRO A 319 -27.51 -10.79 -13.69
N VAL A 320 -28.18 -10.16 -12.72
CA VAL A 320 -28.43 -8.71 -12.74
C VAL A 320 -27.17 -7.86 -12.89
N ASP A 321 -26.03 -8.32 -12.38
CA ASP A 321 -24.76 -7.57 -12.46
C ASP A 321 -24.26 -7.41 -13.91
N ILE A 322 -24.46 -8.43 -14.74
CA ILE A 322 -24.18 -8.36 -16.18
C ILE A 322 -25.27 -7.57 -16.88
N VAL A 323 -26.54 -7.88 -16.60
CA VAL A 323 -27.69 -7.22 -17.23
C VAL A 323 -27.63 -5.71 -17.04
N ARG A 324 -27.29 -5.23 -15.84
CA ARG A 324 -27.18 -3.80 -15.51
C ARG A 324 -26.15 -3.12 -16.40
N ARG A 325 -24.95 -3.69 -16.52
CA ARG A 325 -23.88 -3.13 -17.36
C ARG A 325 -24.29 -3.09 -18.84
N VAL A 326 -24.88 -4.18 -19.34
CA VAL A 326 -25.30 -4.30 -20.74
C VAL A 326 -26.43 -3.33 -21.06
N VAL A 327 -27.48 -3.31 -20.24
CA VAL A 327 -28.66 -2.44 -20.45
C VAL A 327 -28.29 -0.97 -20.33
N SER A 328 -27.49 -0.57 -19.34
CA SER A 328 -27.02 0.82 -19.20
C SER A 328 -26.22 1.26 -20.41
N SER A 329 -25.25 0.46 -20.87
CA SER A 329 -24.45 0.76 -22.06
C SER A 329 -25.29 0.84 -23.33
N ILE A 330 -26.24 -0.08 -23.52
CA ILE A 330 -27.15 -0.03 -24.68
C ILE A 330 -28.02 1.24 -24.66
N LEU A 331 -28.51 1.67 -23.50
CA LEU A 331 -29.31 2.88 -23.39
C LEU A 331 -28.48 4.16 -23.61
N GLU A 332 -27.21 4.17 -23.22
CA GLU A 332 -26.31 5.31 -23.35
C GLU A 332 -25.66 5.40 -24.74
N ASP A 333 -25.09 4.29 -25.21
CA ASP A 333 -24.22 4.23 -26.39
C ASP A 333 -24.81 3.43 -27.56
N GLY A 334 -25.90 2.69 -27.33
CA GLY A 334 -26.56 1.85 -28.36
C GLY A 334 -25.98 0.43 -28.48
N GLU A 335 -24.87 0.14 -27.82
CA GLU A 335 -24.20 -1.16 -27.82
C GLU A 335 -23.49 -1.42 -26.47
N TYR A 336 -23.10 -2.67 -26.23
CA TYR A 336 -22.24 -3.04 -25.12
C TYR A 336 -20.99 -3.74 -25.66
N LEU A 337 -19.81 -3.33 -25.17
CA LEU A 337 -18.53 -3.83 -25.63
C LEU A 337 -17.90 -4.70 -24.53
N HIS A 338 -17.70 -5.98 -24.83
CA HIS A 338 -17.09 -6.92 -23.89
C HIS A 338 -15.57 -6.72 -23.79
N PRO A 339 -14.97 -6.81 -22.59
CA PRO A 339 -13.53 -6.76 -22.45
C PRO A 339 -12.86 -8.00 -23.05
N PHE A 340 -11.69 -7.80 -23.64
CA PHE A 340 -10.93 -8.86 -24.27
C PHE A 340 -9.44 -8.67 -24.08
N VAL A 341 -8.76 -9.79 -23.82
CA VAL A 341 -7.32 -9.84 -23.53
C VAL A 341 -6.55 -10.52 -24.65
N GLY A 342 -7.18 -11.44 -25.38
CA GLY A 342 -6.52 -12.20 -26.43
C GLY A 342 -5.74 -13.42 -25.94
N VAL A 343 -6.27 -14.17 -24.96
CA VAL A 343 -5.69 -15.44 -24.51
C VAL A 343 -6.64 -16.62 -24.71
N SER A 344 -6.07 -17.80 -24.95
CA SER A 344 -6.72 -19.08 -24.72
C SER A 344 -6.17 -19.66 -23.42
N ILE A 345 -7.06 -20.02 -22.50
CA ILE A 345 -6.71 -20.48 -21.15
C ILE A 345 -7.42 -21.80 -20.82
N VAL A 346 -6.79 -22.60 -19.97
CA VAL A 346 -7.36 -23.84 -19.43
C VAL A 346 -7.16 -23.86 -17.93
N ALA A 347 -8.21 -24.18 -17.17
CA ALA A 347 -8.11 -24.38 -15.74
C ALA A 347 -7.33 -25.66 -15.42
N LEU A 348 -6.28 -25.54 -14.61
CA LEU A 348 -5.51 -26.68 -14.13
C LEU A 348 -6.24 -27.37 -12.99
N THR A 349 -6.58 -28.62 -13.25
CA THR A 349 -7.02 -29.61 -12.26
C THR A 349 -6.06 -30.80 -12.31
N PRO A 350 -6.04 -31.68 -11.28
CA PRO A 350 -5.18 -32.88 -11.33
C PRO A 350 -5.41 -33.74 -12.58
N ASP A 351 -6.66 -33.82 -13.03
CA ASP A 351 -7.02 -34.55 -14.25
C ASP A 351 -6.49 -33.83 -15.50
N ILE A 352 -6.63 -32.51 -15.60
CA ILE A 352 -6.11 -31.74 -16.73
C ILE A 352 -4.58 -31.76 -16.79
N VAL A 353 -3.89 -31.63 -15.65
CA VAL A 353 -2.42 -31.75 -15.58
C VAL A 353 -1.97 -33.12 -16.10
N THR A 354 -2.71 -34.18 -15.77
CA THR A 354 -2.45 -35.54 -16.23
C THR A 354 -2.78 -35.72 -17.71
N ILE A 355 -3.94 -35.26 -18.17
CA ILE A 355 -4.42 -35.38 -19.56
C ILE A 355 -3.52 -34.61 -20.52
N LEU A 356 -3.13 -33.39 -20.17
CA LEU A 356 -2.21 -32.56 -20.95
C LEU A 356 -0.74 -32.93 -20.71
N ASN A 357 -0.45 -33.80 -19.73
CA ASN A 357 0.89 -34.23 -19.38
C ASN A 357 1.83 -33.01 -19.16
N VAL A 358 1.43 -32.13 -18.22
CA VAL A 358 2.17 -30.89 -17.94
C VAL A 358 3.37 -31.20 -17.05
N LEU A 359 4.58 -30.99 -17.58
CA LEU A 359 5.80 -31.64 -17.05
C LEU A 359 6.49 -30.91 -15.88
N ASN A 360 6.31 -29.59 -15.77
CA ASN A 360 7.08 -28.73 -14.86
C ASN A 360 6.24 -28.13 -13.72
N VAL A 361 5.11 -28.75 -13.40
CA VAL A 361 4.22 -28.35 -12.32
C VAL A 361 3.89 -29.55 -11.43
N ASP A 362 3.49 -29.29 -10.20
CA ASP A 362 2.97 -30.33 -9.31
C ASP A 362 1.62 -30.87 -9.84
N SER A 363 1.31 -32.14 -9.55
CA SER A 363 0.04 -32.78 -9.96
C SER A 363 -1.21 -32.12 -9.39
N TYR A 364 -1.05 -31.23 -8.41
CA TYR A 364 -2.13 -30.46 -7.78
C TYR A 364 -2.00 -28.95 -8.04
N GLN A 365 -1.23 -28.55 -9.05
CA GLN A 365 -1.15 -27.15 -9.47
C GLN A 365 -2.54 -26.64 -9.86
N THR A 366 -2.87 -25.43 -9.38
CA THR A 366 -4.11 -24.72 -9.69
C THR A 366 -3.81 -23.45 -10.49
N GLY A 367 -4.86 -22.82 -11.02
CA GLY A 367 -4.76 -21.62 -11.85
C GLY A 367 -5.06 -21.88 -13.32
N LEU A 368 -4.97 -20.83 -14.13
CA LEU A 368 -5.36 -20.85 -15.53
C LEU A 368 -4.10 -20.89 -16.41
N LEU A 369 -3.79 -22.05 -16.95
CA LEU A 369 -2.68 -22.23 -17.88
C LEU A 369 -2.96 -21.48 -19.18
N VAL A 370 -2.07 -20.56 -19.57
CA VAL A 370 -2.15 -19.88 -20.86
C VAL A 370 -1.73 -20.87 -21.94
N MET A 371 -2.68 -21.26 -22.79
CA MET A 371 -2.47 -22.24 -23.87
C MET A 371 -2.08 -21.58 -25.18
N ALA A 372 -2.65 -20.41 -25.48
CA ALA A 372 -2.32 -19.65 -26.68
C ALA A 372 -2.53 -18.15 -26.44
N ILE A 373 -1.87 -17.35 -27.27
CA ILE A 373 -2.04 -15.90 -27.33
C ILE A 373 -2.46 -15.54 -28.74
N PHE A 374 -3.49 -14.71 -28.85
CA PHE A 374 -3.96 -14.20 -30.12
C PHE A 374 -3.09 -13.00 -30.55
N PRO A 375 -2.50 -13.02 -31.76
CA PRO A 375 -1.67 -11.91 -32.23
C PRO A 375 -2.44 -10.59 -32.34
N GLY A 376 -1.79 -9.49 -32.01
CA GLY A 376 -2.36 -8.13 -32.07
C GLY A 376 -3.30 -7.76 -30.92
N TYR A 377 -3.32 -8.55 -29.84
CA TYR A 377 -4.16 -8.31 -28.66
C TYR A 377 -3.32 -8.04 -27.40
N PRO A 378 -3.91 -7.46 -26.34
CA PRO A 378 -3.20 -7.03 -25.13
C PRO A 378 -2.29 -8.09 -24.51
N ALA A 379 -2.66 -9.36 -24.53
CA ALA A 379 -1.85 -10.46 -24.01
C ALA A 379 -0.46 -10.57 -24.66
N GLU A 380 -0.39 -10.36 -25.98
CA GLU A 380 0.87 -10.38 -26.73
C GLU A 380 1.74 -9.18 -26.33
N GLU A 381 1.14 -7.99 -26.31
CA GLU A 381 1.82 -6.74 -25.94
C GLU A 381 2.34 -6.77 -24.49
N ALA A 382 1.60 -7.43 -23.60
CA ALA A 382 1.95 -7.63 -22.20
C ALA A 382 3.11 -8.61 -21.98
N GLY A 383 3.50 -9.37 -23.00
CA GLY A 383 4.54 -10.38 -22.90
C GLY A 383 4.14 -11.60 -22.08
N LEU A 384 2.84 -11.95 -22.10
CA LEU A 384 2.41 -13.28 -21.65
C LEU A 384 3.09 -14.34 -22.53
N VAL A 385 3.33 -15.51 -21.96
CA VAL A 385 4.01 -16.61 -22.64
C VAL A 385 3.13 -17.87 -22.53
N PRO A 386 2.68 -18.43 -23.66
CA PRO A 386 1.84 -19.62 -23.65
C PRO A 386 2.66 -20.88 -23.35
N ALA A 387 1.96 -21.94 -22.94
CA ALA A 387 2.53 -23.26 -22.75
C ALA A 387 3.25 -23.75 -24.03
N VAL A 388 4.39 -24.41 -23.86
CA VAL A 388 5.18 -24.94 -24.97
C VAL A 388 4.86 -26.43 -25.15
N SER A 389 4.34 -26.78 -26.32
CA SER A 389 4.14 -28.19 -26.70
C SER A 389 5.49 -28.90 -26.83
N THR A 390 5.58 -30.12 -26.28
CA THR A 390 6.77 -30.96 -26.30
C THR A 390 6.39 -32.44 -26.40
N ILE A 391 7.39 -33.31 -26.50
CA ILE A 391 7.22 -34.76 -26.55
C ILE A 391 8.12 -35.37 -25.47
N THR A 392 7.56 -36.25 -24.65
CA THR A 392 8.31 -36.98 -23.63
C THR A 392 9.27 -38.01 -24.26
N PRO A 393 10.29 -38.50 -23.53
CA PRO A 393 11.22 -39.49 -24.05
C PRO A 393 10.57 -40.80 -24.55
N ASP A 394 9.40 -41.15 -24.02
CA ASP A 394 8.57 -42.30 -24.40
C ASP A 394 7.57 -42.00 -25.53
N GLY A 395 7.57 -40.78 -26.08
CA GLY A 395 6.88 -40.43 -27.32
C GLY A 395 5.46 -39.85 -27.14
N PHE A 396 5.05 -39.50 -25.91
CA PHE A 396 3.75 -38.90 -25.67
C PHE A 396 3.80 -37.37 -25.79
N ALA A 397 2.71 -36.78 -26.31
CA ALA A 397 2.54 -35.33 -26.30
C ALA A 397 2.49 -34.81 -24.85
N ALA A 398 3.08 -33.63 -24.65
CA ALA A 398 3.17 -33.00 -23.35
C ALA A 398 3.21 -31.48 -23.51
N TYR A 399 3.04 -30.77 -22.39
CA TYR A 399 3.21 -29.33 -22.32
C TYR A 399 4.20 -28.96 -21.22
N THR A 400 5.01 -27.94 -21.49
CA THR A 400 5.73 -27.19 -20.45
C THR A 400 4.93 -25.94 -20.16
N ALA A 401 4.41 -25.82 -18.94
CA ALA A 401 3.72 -24.63 -18.50
C ALA A 401 4.67 -23.44 -18.48
N MET A 402 4.22 -22.33 -19.05
CA MET A 402 4.90 -21.05 -19.00
C MET A 402 4.13 -20.15 -18.03
N ASP A 403 3.17 -19.36 -18.49
CA ASP A 403 2.30 -18.60 -17.60
C ASP A 403 1.11 -19.41 -17.12
N ILE A 404 0.90 -19.37 -15.81
CA ILE A 404 -0.34 -19.79 -15.15
C ILE A 404 -0.89 -18.57 -14.42
N ILE A 405 -2.06 -18.10 -14.81
CA ILE A 405 -2.74 -16.98 -14.15
C ILE A 405 -3.30 -17.49 -12.82
N LEU A 406 -3.00 -16.76 -11.75
CA LEU A 406 -3.44 -17.07 -10.39
C LEU A 406 -4.45 -16.05 -9.86
N ALA A 407 -4.37 -14.81 -10.33
CA ALA A 407 -5.26 -13.73 -9.92
C ALA A 407 -5.36 -12.62 -10.98
N VAL A 408 -6.49 -11.92 -10.97
CA VAL A 408 -6.75 -10.69 -11.75
C VAL A 408 -6.99 -9.55 -10.76
N ASP A 409 -6.19 -8.49 -10.82
CA ASP A 409 -6.23 -7.33 -9.90
C ASP A 409 -6.28 -7.73 -8.41
N GLY A 410 -5.53 -8.78 -8.07
CA GLY A 410 -5.46 -9.33 -6.71
C GLY A 410 -6.61 -10.28 -6.32
N HIS A 411 -7.64 -10.44 -7.16
CA HIS A 411 -8.71 -11.41 -6.96
C HIS A 411 -8.25 -12.78 -7.43
N SER A 412 -8.30 -13.78 -6.54
CA SER A 412 -7.93 -15.16 -6.88
C SER A 412 -8.80 -15.68 -8.03
N THR A 413 -8.17 -16.14 -9.11
CA THR A 413 -8.86 -16.54 -10.34
C THR A 413 -8.30 -17.88 -10.78
N LEU A 414 -8.91 -18.97 -10.30
CA LEU A 414 -8.37 -20.32 -10.47
C LEU A 414 -9.20 -21.17 -11.45
N THR A 415 -10.42 -20.74 -11.75
CA THR A 415 -11.35 -21.40 -12.66
C THR A 415 -11.72 -20.47 -13.84
N ILE A 416 -12.23 -21.05 -14.93
CA ILE A 416 -12.65 -20.25 -16.09
C ILE A 416 -13.89 -19.43 -15.73
N GLU A 417 -14.70 -19.95 -14.81
CA GLU A 417 -15.84 -19.30 -14.18
C GLU A 417 -15.42 -18.04 -13.41
N ASP A 418 -14.39 -18.13 -12.55
CA ASP A 418 -13.84 -16.97 -11.84
C ASP A 418 -13.33 -15.91 -12.82
N TRP A 419 -12.63 -16.34 -13.86
CA TRP A 419 -12.10 -15.46 -14.90
C TRP A 419 -13.22 -14.73 -15.61
N SER A 420 -14.23 -15.47 -16.06
CA SER A 420 -15.33 -14.90 -16.83
C SER A 420 -16.21 -14.00 -15.97
N ALA A 421 -16.46 -14.36 -14.70
CA ALA A 421 -17.19 -13.52 -13.76
C ALA A 421 -16.46 -12.21 -13.50
N TYR A 422 -15.16 -12.27 -13.20
CA TYR A 422 -14.39 -11.05 -12.95
C TYR A 422 -14.31 -10.16 -14.20
N MET A 423 -13.94 -10.73 -15.35
CA MET A 423 -13.80 -9.96 -16.57
C MET A 423 -15.13 -9.30 -16.99
N GLU A 424 -16.26 -10.02 -16.92
CA GLU A 424 -17.54 -9.49 -17.39
C GLU A 424 -18.22 -8.52 -16.41
N VAL A 425 -17.94 -8.62 -15.12
CA VAL A 425 -18.57 -7.79 -14.08
C VAL A 425 -17.70 -6.61 -13.64
N GLU A 426 -16.37 -6.73 -13.67
CA GLU A 426 -15.44 -5.75 -13.08
C GLU A 426 -14.56 -5.02 -14.11
N VAL A 427 -14.50 -5.51 -15.35
CA VAL A 427 -13.57 -4.98 -16.35
C VAL A 427 -14.31 -4.39 -17.54
N SER A 428 -13.92 -3.20 -17.98
CA SER A 428 -14.40 -2.60 -19.24
C SER A 428 -13.27 -2.58 -20.28
N PRO A 429 -13.57 -2.52 -21.58
CA PRO A 429 -12.55 -2.24 -22.60
C PRO A 429 -11.79 -0.94 -22.30
N GLY A 430 -10.48 -0.92 -22.55
CA GLY A 430 -9.61 0.22 -22.25
C GLY A 430 -9.20 0.35 -20.78
N GLN A 431 -9.66 -0.55 -19.90
CA GLN A 431 -9.25 -0.59 -18.49
C GLN A 431 -7.89 -1.27 -18.34
N SER A 432 -7.04 -0.74 -17.47
CA SER A 432 -5.79 -1.41 -17.08
C SER A 432 -6.11 -2.51 -16.08
N VAL A 433 -5.61 -3.73 -16.35
CA VAL A 433 -5.77 -4.92 -15.52
C VAL A 433 -4.38 -5.50 -15.22
N THR A 434 -4.19 -6.02 -14.01
CA THR A 434 -2.94 -6.65 -13.57
C THR A 434 -3.16 -8.12 -13.23
N LEU A 435 -2.54 -9.01 -14.00
CA LEU A 435 -2.51 -10.43 -13.70
C LEU A 435 -1.39 -10.75 -12.72
N THR A 436 -1.67 -11.63 -11.76
CA THR A 436 -0.62 -12.37 -11.05
C THR A 436 -0.40 -13.68 -11.78
N VAL A 437 0.80 -13.89 -12.29
CA VAL A 437 1.18 -15.08 -13.06
C VAL A 437 2.27 -15.86 -12.35
N TRP A 438 2.16 -17.17 -12.35
CA TRP A 438 3.24 -18.08 -12.03
C TRP A 438 4.01 -18.41 -13.31
N ARG A 439 5.34 -18.35 -13.26
CA ARG A 439 6.25 -18.74 -14.34
C ARG A 439 7.50 -19.39 -13.74
N SER A 440 7.71 -20.68 -14.03
CA SER A 440 8.91 -21.42 -13.60
C SER A 440 9.20 -21.39 -12.09
N GLY A 441 8.16 -21.47 -11.26
CA GLY A 441 8.29 -21.50 -9.79
C GLY A 441 8.20 -20.13 -9.13
N GLU A 442 8.26 -19.04 -9.89
CA GLU A 442 8.19 -17.67 -9.37
C GLU A 442 6.85 -17.02 -9.74
N THR A 443 6.33 -16.19 -8.85
CA THR A 443 5.15 -15.35 -9.13
C THR A 443 5.58 -13.95 -9.53
N SER A 444 4.92 -13.40 -10.54
CA SER A 444 5.17 -12.05 -11.04
C SER A 444 3.85 -11.39 -11.44
N SER A 445 3.89 -10.07 -11.67
CA SER A 445 2.73 -9.30 -12.12
C SER A 445 2.90 -8.87 -13.57
N VAL A 446 1.83 -8.99 -14.35
CA VAL A 446 1.76 -8.57 -15.75
C VAL A 446 0.57 -7.62 -15.91
N THR A 447 0.83 -6.37 -16.25
CA THR A 447 -0.20 -5.34 -16.43
C THR A 447 -0.39 -5.03 -17.90
N PHE A 448 -1.65 -4.92 -18.34
CA PHE A 448 -2.01 -4.52 -19.70
C PHE A 448 -3.33 -3.76 -19.70
N THR A 449 -3.62 -3.10 -20.81
CA THR A 449 -4.91 -2.45 -21.06
C THR A 449 -5.78 -3.39 -21.88
N THR A 450 -6.99 -3.72 -21.41
CA THR A 450 -7.95 -4.54 -22.16
C THR A 450 -8.39 -3.85 -23.45
N THR A 451 -8.81 -4.64 -24.42
CA THR A 451 -9.46 -4.15 -25.65
C THR A 451 -10.87 -4.70 -25.74
N GLU A 452 -11.54 -4.42 -26.85
CA GLU A 452 -12.88 -4.89 -27.16
C GLU A 452 -12.83 -6.31 -27.73
N ARG A 453 -13.76 -7.16 -27.31
CA ARG A 453 -13.98 -8.46 -27.93
C ARG A 453 -14.48 -8.22 -29.37
N PRO A 454 -13.93 -8.93 -30.38
CA PRO A 454 -14.47 -8.85 -31.73
C PRO A 454 -15.98 -9.13 -31.73
N PRO A 455 -16.77 -8.44 -32.57
CA PRO A 455 -18.21 -8.66 -32.61
C PRO A 455 -18.53 -10.10 -33.02
N TYR A 456 -19.63 -10.63 -32.49
CA TYR A 456 -20.13 -11.92 -32.92
C TYR A 456 -20.63 -11.83 -34.37
N GLU A 457 -20.02 -12.61 -35.28
CA GLU A 457 -20.30 -12.52 -36.73
C GLU A 457 -21.49 -13.36 -37.21
N GLY A 458 -22.20 -14.09 -36.32
CA GLY A 458 -23.52 -14.67 -36.58
C GLY A 458 -23.69 -15.55 -37.81
#